data_AF-A0AAD7R4H6-F1
#
_entry.id   AF-A0AAD7R4H6-F1
#
_cell.length_a   1.000
_cell.length_b   1.000
_cell.length_c   1.000
_cell.angle_alpha   90.00
_cell.angle_beta   90.00
_cell.angle_gamma   90.00
#
_symmetry.space_group_name_H-M   'P 1'
#
loop_
_entity.id
_entity.type
_entity.pdbx_description
1 polymer ?
#
loop_
_entity_poly.entity_id
_entity_poly.type
_entity_poly.pdbx_seq_one_letter_code
_entity_poly.pdbx_strand_id
1 'polypeptide(L)'
;MDDHKEPIYKSPLSPMQQHVCTYHDVRYETVRLPDCPPGVEPHVTYPVALSCDCRLCTMDTSDCTIESLRPDFCMTQRASLPAY
;
A
#
# COMPACT_ATOMS: atom_id res chain seq x y z
N MET A 1 -5.32 -1.14 20.19
CA MET A 1 -5.41 0.06 21.03
C MET A 1 -5.25 1.22 20.07
N ASP A 2 -6.38 1.69 19.59
CA ASP A 2 -6.47 2.74 18.57
C ASP A 2 -6.42 4.08 19.31
N ASP A 3 -5.27 4.76 19.27
CA ASP A 3 -5.03 6.05 19.94
C ASP A 3 -5.47 7.21 19.04
N HIS A 4 -6.70 7.16 18.54
CA HIS A 4 -7.29 8.32 17.88
C HIS A 4 -7.85 9.25 18.94
N LYS A 5 -7.16 10.38 19.18
CA LYS A 5 -7.64 11.43 20.07
C LYS A 5 -8.71 12.25 19.39
N GLU A 6 -9.98 11.92 19.65
CA GLU A 6 -11.10 12.77 19.23
C GLU A 6 -11.02 14.15 19.92
N PRO A 7 -11.18 15.26 19.17
CA PRO A 7 -11.24 16.57 19.77
C PRO A 7 -12.54 16.75 20.58
N ILE A 8 -12.43 17.28 21.80
CA ILE A 8 -13.56 17.57 22.69
C ILE A 8 -14.55 18.56 22.04
N TYR A 9 -14.04 19.48 21.20
CA TYR A 9 -14.84 20.47 20.49
C TYR A 9 -14.78 20.25 18.97
N LYS A 10 -15.92 19.91 18.37
CA LYS A 10 -16.07 19.67 16.93
C LYS A 10 -16.38 20.99 16.22
N SER A 11 -15.35 21.79 15.97
CA SER A 11 -15.43 23.01 15.15
C SER A 11 -15.01 22.72 13.71
N PRO A 12 -15.61 23.36 12.69
CA PRO A 12 -15.08 23.37 11.32
C PRO A 12 -13.67 23.95 11.23
N LEU A 13 -13.24 24.74 12.22
CA LEU A 13 -11.91 25.35 12.31
C LEU A 13 -10.92 24.48 13.10
N SER A 14 -11.38 23.38 13.70
CA SER A 14 -10.53 22.47 14.46
C SER A 14 -9.74 21.59 13.49
N PRO A 15 -8.40 21.51 13.61
CA PRO A 15 -7.62 20.60 12.78
C PRO A 15 -7.94 19.15 13.19
N MET A 16 -8.71 18.46 12.35
CA MET A 16 -8.93 17.02 12.44
C MET A 16 -7.72 16.31 11.84
N GLN A 17 -6.83 15.78 12.68
CA GLN A 17 -5.66 15.02 12.26
C GLN A 17 -5.83 13.57 12.72
N GLN A 18 -6.19 12.70 11.79
CA GLN A 18 -6.21 11.26 12.03
C GLN A 18 -4.88 10.68 11.57
N HIS A 19 -4.14 10.10 12.51
CA HIS A 19 -2.87 9.47 12.22
C HIS A 19 -3.07 7.98 11.96
N VAL A 20 -2.49 7.48 10.89
CA VAL A 20 -2.48 6.06 10.54
C VAL A 20 -1.05 5.55 10.57
N CYS A 21 -0.89 4.24 10.78
CA CYS A 21 0.40 3.60 10.54
C CYS A 21 0.66 3.60 9.03
N THR A 22 1.71 4.30 8.59
CA THR A 22 2.07 4.41 7.17
C THR A 22 3.58 4.30 6.99
N TYR A 23 4.03 4.30 5.73
CA TYR A 23 5.44 4.18 5.39
C TYR A 23 6.21 5.42 5.79
N HIS A 24 7.25 5.25 6.62
CA HIS A 24 8.19 6.31 6.94
C HIS A 24 9.33 6.31 5.91
N ASP A 25 10.14 5.25 5.91
CA ASP A 25 11.18 5.02 4.93
C ASP A 25 10.80 3.86 3.99
N VAL A 26 11.02 4.05 2.69
CA VAL A 26 10.78 3.03 1.66
C VAL A 26 12.00 2.84 0.77
N ARG A 27 12.20 1.62 0.31
CA ARG A 27 13.07 1.32 -0.83
C ARG A 27 12.28 0.66 -1.93
N TYR A 28 12.72 0.84 -3.16
CA TYR A 28 12.11 0.16 -4.30
C TYR A 28 12.94 -1.05 -4.69
N GLU A 29 12.26 -2.18 -4.83
CA GLU A 29 12.84 -3.40 -5.40
C GLU A 29 12.23 -3.68 -6.75
N THR A 30 13.00 -4.36 -7.61
CA THR A 30 12.55 -4.79 -8.93
C THR A 30 12.63 -6.30 -9.03
N VAL A 31 11.54 -6.93 -9.47
CA VAL A 31 11.47 -8.36 -9.77
C VAL A 31 11.18 -8.55 -11.24
N ARG A 32 11.71 -9.64 -11.81
CA ARG A 32 11.42 -10.05 -13.18
C ARG A 32 10.33 -11.12 -13.16
N LEU A 33 9.18 -10.82 -13.75
CA LEU A 33 8.09 -11.77 -13.90
C LEU A 33 8.47 -12.88 -14.90
N PRO A 34 8.14 -14.15 -14.61
CA PRO A 34 8.31 -15.24 -15.56
C PRO A 34 7.25 -15.15 -16.68
N ASP A 35 7.54 -15.78 -17.81
CA ASP A 35 6.57 -16.07 -18.89
C ASP A 35 5.86 -14.86 -19.52
N CYS A 36 6.48 -13.68 -19.50
CA CYS A 36 5.98 -12.53 -20.24
C CYS A 36 6.10 -12.73 -21.77
N PRO A 37 5.12 -12.30 -22.58
CA PRO A 37 5.18 -12.37 -24.03
C PRO A 37 6.36 -11.59 -24.64
N PRO A 38 6.83 -11.94 -25.86
CA PRO A 38 7.84 -11.16 -26.56
C PRO A 38 7.45 -9.69 -26.73
N GLY A 39 8.38 -8.78 -26.44
CA GLY A 39 8.13 -7.33 -26.54
C GLY A 39 7.45 -6.71 -25.31
N VAL A 40 7.12 -7.50 -24.28
CA VAL A 40 6.64 -7.00 -22.98
C VAL A 40 7.83 -6.80 -22.06
N GLU A 41 7.84 -5.69 -21.31
CA GLU A 41 8.80 -5.43 -20.25
C GLU A 41 8.46 -6.27 -19.00
N PRO A 42 9.27 -7.28 -18.63
CA PRO A 42 8.92 -8.21 -17.55
C PRO A 42 9.25 -7.68 -16.16
N HIS A 43 9.90 -6.53 -16.02
CA HIS A 43 10.33 -6.01 -14.72
C HIS A 43 9.21 -5.20 -14.04
N VAL A 44 8.91 -5.54 -12.79
CA VAL A 44 7.97 -4.82 -11.93
C VAL A 44 8.71 -4.27 -10.73
N THR A 45 8.51 -2.99 -10.44
CA THR A 45 9.11 -2.30 -9.30
C THR A 45 8.05 -2.05 -8.24
N TYR A 46 8.32 -2.41 -6.98
CA TYR A 46 7.38 -2.25 -5.86
C TYR A 46 8.07 -1.66 -4.62
N PRO A 47 7.32 -0.96 -3.75
CA PRO A 47 7.85 -0.40 -2.52
C PRO A 47 8.00 -1.47 -1.43
N VAL A 48 9.10 -1.39 -0.68
CA VAL A 48 9.36 -2.16 0.53
C VAL A 48 9.56 -1.19 1.68
N ALA A 49 8.69 -1.27 2.68
CA ALA A 49 8.79 -0.48 3.88
C ALA A 49 10.05 -0.87 4.67
N LEU A 50 10.91 0.11 4.95
CA LEU A 50 12.06 -0.02 5.83
C LEU A 50 11.71 0.36 7.27
N SER A 51 10.78 1.28 7.44
CA SER A 51 10.25 1.73 8.72
C SER A 51 8.81 2.25 8.55
N CYS A 52 8.07 2.29 9.66
CA CYS A 52 6.71 2.81 9.70
C CYS A 52 6.58 3.83 10.84
N ASP A 53 5.72 4.82 10.66
CA ASP A 53 5.37 5.81 11.67
C ASP A 53 3.85 6.06 11.71
N CYS A 54 3.38 6.64 12.82
CA CYS A 54 1.99 7.08 12.97
C CYS A 54 1.90 8.55 12.60
N ARG A 55 1.43 8.85 11.39
CA ARG A 55 1.26 10.23 10.88
C ARG A 55 0.06 10.33 9.95
N LEU A 56 -0.18 11.53 9.40
CA LEU A 56 -1.19 11.72 8.36
C LEU A 56 -0.88 10.83 7.14
N CYS A 57 -1.92 10.21 6.59
CA CYS A 57 -1.79 9.41 5.37
C CYS A 57 -1.35 10.29 4.20
N THR A 58 -0.25 9.92 3.53
CA THR A 58 0.31 10.67 2.41
C THR A 58 -0.38 10.27 1.11
N MET A 59 -1.28 11.13 0.61
CA MET A 59 -2.10 10.86 -0.59
C MET A 59 -1.31 10.89 -1.92
N ASP A 60 -0.05 11.33 -1.90
CA ASP A 60 0.85 11.32 -3.06
C ASP A 60 1.37 9.92 -3.41
N THR A 61 1.42 9.03 -2.41
CA THR A 61 2.09 7.72 -2.50
C THR A 61 1.21 6.57 -1.99
N SER A 62 0.11 6.87 -1.30
CA SER A 62 -0.76 5.88 -0.67
C SER A 62 -2.23 6.19 -0.92
N ASP A 63 -3.00 5.13 -1.17
CA ASP A 63 -4.47 5.21 -1.23
C ASP A 63 -5.05 5.19 0.19
N CYS A 64 -5.48 6.35 0.68
CA CYS A 64 -6.04 6.52 2.02
C CYS A 64 -7.51 6.05 2.06
N THR A 65 -7.72 4.75 2.25
CA THR A 65 -9.06 4.10 2.31
C THR A 65 -9.29 3.37 3.64
N ILE A 66 -10.55 3.04 3.94
CA ILE A 66 -10.93 2.22 5.10
C ILE A 66 -10.67 0.73 4.80
N GLU A 67 -11.02 0.27 3.60
CA GLU A 67 -10.79 -1.10 3.14
C GLU A 67 -10.24 -1.09 1.71
N SER A 68 -9.35 -2.05 1.43
CA SER A 68 -8.76 -2.29 0.12
C SER A 68 -8.63 -3.79 -0.11
N LEU A 69 -8.22 -4.19 -1.32
CA LEU A 69 -7.80 -5.55 -1.58
C LEU A 69 -6.58 -5.89 -0.71
N ARG A 70 -6.52 -7.14 -0.25
CA ARG A 70 -5.37 -7.59 0.52
C ARG A 70 -4.09 -7.61 -0.35
N PRO A 71 -2.89 -7.40 0.23
CA PRO A 71 -1.64 -7.41 -0.52
C PRO A 71 -1.36 -8.71 -1.28
N ASP A 72 -1.93 -9.83 -0.82
CA ASP A 72 -1.79 -11.17 -1.41
C ASP A 72 -2.88 -11.50 -2.46
N PHE A 73 -3.73 -10.53 -2.82
CA PHE A 73 -4.77 -10.75 -3.81
C PHE A 73 -4.22 -10.82 -5.24
N CYS A 74 -4.57 -11.87 -5.97
CA CYS A 74 -4.27 -12.03 -7.40
C CYS A 74 -5.56 -12.36 -8.17
N MET A 75 -5.89 -11.56 -9.18
CA MET A 75 -7.11 -11.72 -9.99
C MET A 75 -7.11 -13.02 -10.81
N THR A 76 -5.93 -13.51 -11.19
CA THR A 76 -5.78 -14.74 -11.97
C THR A 76 -5.03 -15.74 -11.12
N GLN A 77 -5.74 -16.42 -10.21
CA GLN A 77 -5.23 -17.66 -9.67
C GLN A 77 -5.22 -18.69 -10.81
N ARG A 78 -4.16 -18.73 -11.63
CA ARG A 78 -3.83 -19.93 -12.40
C ARG A 78 -3.38 -21.02 -11.43
N ALA A 79 -4.31 -21.49 -10.61
CA ALA A 79 -4.33 -22.91 -10.31
C ALA A 79 -4.48 -23.61 -11.68
N SER A 80 -3.49 -24.44 -12.03
CA SER A 80 -3.40 -25.24 -13.26
C SER A 80 -3.07 -24.52 -14.57
N LEU A 81 -1.80 -24.14 -14.76
CA LEU A 81 -1.14 -24.50 -16.02
C LEU A 81 -0.03 -25.51 -15.67
N PRO A 82 -0.15 -26.79 -16.06
CA PRO A 82 0.99 -27.68 -15.96
C PRO A 82 2.08 -27.13 -16.89
N ALA A 83 3.24 -26.84 -16.32
CA ALA A 83 4.45 -26.64 -17.09
C ALA A 83 4.86 -28.01 -17.64
N TYR A 84 4.33 -28.35 -18.82
CA TYR A 84 4.59 -29.55 -19.60
C TYR A 84 4.33 -30.90 -18.91
#